data_AF-A0A1Y4NAJ2-F1
#
_entry.id   AF-A0A1Y4NAJ2-F1
#
_cell.length_a   1.000
_cell.length_b   1.000
_cell.length_c   1.000
_cell.angle_alpha   90.00
_cell.angle_beta   90.00
_cell.angle_gamma   90.00
#
_symmetry.space_group_name_H-M   'P 1'
#
loop_
_entity.id
_entity.type
_entity.pdbx_description
1 polymer ?
#
loop_
_entity_poly.entity_id
_entity_poly.type
_entity_poly.pdbx_seq_one_letter_code
_entity_poly.pdbx_strand_id
1 'polypeptide(L)'
;MAKCKLLMQTAQTQKLIDFFDGYEDDKVKCKFIKKTGIKAEVECETELSPEEAAGHCKSVFKKTKEGAVLYFSIQPDGFFG
;
A
#
# COMPACT_ATOMS: atom_id res chain seq x y z
N MET A 1 -6.61 12.91 -10.95
CA MET A 1 -6.03 11.76 -10.22
C MET A 1 -7.18 10.93 -9.68
N ALA A 2 -7.17 9.63 -9.96
CA ALA A 2 -8.13 8.69 -9.38
C ALA A 2 -7.69 8.35 -7.96
N LYS A 3 -8.66 8.02 -7.09
CA LYS A 3 -8.38 7.49 -5.76
C LYS A 3 -8.67 6.01 -5.77
N CYS A 4 -7.68 5.19 -5.45
CA CYS A 4 -7.85 3.76 -5.24
C CYS A 4 -7.52 3.43 -3.79
N LYS A 5 -8.27 2.49 -3.19
CA LYS A 5 -7.95 2.00 -1.87
C LYS A 5 -7.10 0.74 -2.01
N LEU A 6 -6.01 0.68 -1.27
CA LEU A 6 -5.10 -0.46 -1.18
C LEU A 6 -5.21 -1.10 0.20
N LEU A 7 -5.37 -2.41 0.21
CA LEU A 7 -5.29 -3.27 1.38
C LEU A 7 -3.88 -3.81 1.50
N MET A 8 -3.22 -3.45 2.59
CA MET A 8 -1.86 -3.87 2.90
C MET A 8 -1.86 -4.73 4.17
N GLN A 9 -1.21 -5.90 4.14
CA GLN A 9 -1.16 -6.78 5.32
C GLN A 9 0.20 -7.45 5.45
N THR A 10 0.68 -7.52 6.69
CA THR A 10 1.91 -8.21 7.10
C THR A 10 1.86 -8.48 8.59
N ALA A 11 2.73 -9.34 9.10
CA ALA A 11 2.86 -9.58 10.54
C ALA A 11 3.26 -8.31 11.31
N GLN A 12 3.99 -7.40 10.67
CA GLN A 12 4.42 -6.11 11.23
C GLN A 12 3.72 -4.93 10.55
N THR A 13 2.37 -4.92 10.52
CA THR A 13 1.56 -3.89 9.83
C THR A 13 1.94 -2.46 10.18
N GLN A 14 2.43 -2.22 11.39
CA GLN A 14 2.88 -0.89 11.80
C GLN A 14 3.96 -0.32 10.88
N LYS A 15 4.93 -1.14 10.45
CA LYS A 15 5.98 -0.71 9.52
C LYS A 15 5.46 -0.31 8.14
N LEU A 16 4.41 -0.99 7.66
CA LEU A 16 3.75 -0.60 6.43
C LEU A 16 3.05 0.75 6.60
N ILE A 17 2.35 0.95 7.72
CA ILE A 17 1.68 2.21 8.02
C ILE A 17 2.70 3.34 8.11
N ASP A 18 3.76 3.17 8.90
CA ASP A 18 4.80 4.18 9.09
C ASP A 18 5.51 4.52 7.77
N PHE A 19 5.60 3.58 6.82
CA PHE A 19 6.19 3.81 5.51
C PHE A 19 5.24 4.48 4.53
N PHE A 20 3.98 4.04 4.46
CA PHE A 20 3.01 4.49 3.46
C PHE A 20 2.18 5.70 3.90
N ASP A 21 2.14 6.01 5.18
CA ASP A 21 1.43 7.20 5.66
C ASP A 21 2.20 8.47 5.29
N GLY A 22 1.69 9.19 4.29
CA GLY A 22 2.34 10.38 3.74
C GLY A 22 3.41 10.07 2.69
N TYR A 23 3.51 8.82 2.23
CA TYR A 23 4.38 8.49 1.09
C TYR A 23 3.84 9.13 -0.19
N GLU A 24 4.69 9.86 -0.91
CA GLU A 24 4.36 10.49 -2.19
C GLU A 24 5.53 10.30 -3.15
N ASP A 25 5.23 9.85 -4.36
CA ASP A 25 6.16 9.85 -5.48
C ASP A 25 5.50 10.42 -6.74
N ASP A 26 6.24 10.43 -7.85
CA ASP A 26 5.78 10.99 -9.13
C ASP A 26 4.52 10.30 -9.71
N LYS A 27 4.15 9.11 -9.22
CA LYS A 27 3.06 8.26 -9.73
C LYS A 27 1.95 8.03 -8.72
N VAL A 28 2.27 7.90 -7.44
CA VAL A 28 1.32 7.53 -6.38
C VAL A 28 1.50 8.41 -5.14
N LYS A 29 0.37 8.75 -4.52
CA LYS A 29 0.34 9.40 -3.21
C LYS A 29 -0.47 8.55 -2.24
N CYS A 30 0.20 7.99 -1.24
CA CYS A 30 -0.38 7.10 -0.25
C CYS A 30 -0.69 7.86 1.05
N LYS A 31 -1.83 7.52 1.64
CA LYS A 31 -2.27 8.02 2.94
C LYS A 31 -2.91 6.89 3.72
N PHE A 32 -2.50 6.71 4.96
CA PHE A 32 -3.13 5.70 5.81
C PHE A 32 -4.56 6.13 6.18
N ILE A 33 -5.51 5.20 6.10
CA ILE A 33 -6.92 5.42 6.46
C ILE A 33 -7.20 4.81 7.82
N LYS A 34 -7.02 3.49 7.96
CA LYS A 34 -7.29 2.76 9.21
C LYS A 34 -6.62 1.40 9.21
N LYS A 35 -6.49 0.83 10.41
CA LYS A 35 -5.95 -0.52 10.63
C LYS A 35 -7.03 -1.39 11.26
N THR A 36 -7.29 -2.55 10.65
CA THR A 36 -8.21 -3.57 11.14
C THR A 36 -7.43 -4.86 11.35
N GLY A 37 -7.01 -5.12 12.60
CA GLY A 37 -6.14 -6.26 12.92
C GLY A 37 -4.77 -6.14 12.25
N ILE A 38 -4.42 -7.11 11.40
CA ILE A 38 -3.17 -7.12 10.62
C ILE A 38 -3.29 -6.41 9.25
N LYS A 39 -4.49 -5.96 8.88
CA LYS A 39 -4.76 -5.27 7.61
C LYS A 39 -4.74 -3.76 7.82
N ALA A 40 -3.98 -3.05 7.01
CA ALA A 40 -3.99 -1.59 6.88
C ALA A 40 -4.69 -1.20 5.59
N GLU A 41 -5.64 -0.29 5.70
CA GLU A 41 -6.27 0.39 4.57
C GLU A 41 -5.48 1.66 4.29
N VAL A 42 -5.01 1.80 3.05
CA VAL A 42 -4.25 2.94 2.55
C VAL A 42 -5.00 3.49 1.35
N GLU A 43 -5.30 4.78 1.36
CA GLU A 43 -5.79 5.49 0.17
C GLU A 43 -4.60 5.88 -0.69
N CYS A 44 -4.66 5.55 -1.96
CA CYS A 44 -3.63 5.82 -2.94
C CYS A 44 -4.23 6.70 -4.05
N GLU A 45 -3.75 7.93 -4.18
CA GLU A 45 -4.10 8.83 -5.27
C GLU A 45 -3.11 8.63 -6.41
N THR A 46 -3.60 8.22 -7.58
CA THR A 46 -2.77 7.92 -8.74
C THR A 46 -3.58 8.05 -10.03
N GLU A 47 -2.89 8.19 -11.15
CA GLU A 47 -3.49 8.10 -12.48
C GLU A 47 -3.49 6.66 -13.03
N LEU A 48 -2.80 5.75 -12.34
CA LEU A 48 -2.70 4.34 -12.68
C LEU A 48 -3.97 3.56 -12.28
N SER A 49 -4.16 2.39 -12.90
CA SER A 49 -5.18 1.45 -12.45
C SER A 49 -4.88 0.94 -11.03
N PRO A 50 -5.90 0.48 -10.26
CA PRO A 50 -5.69 -0.03 -8.91
C PRO A 50 -4.69 -1.20 -8.83
N GLU A 51 -4.63 -2.04 -9.86
CA GLU A 51 -3.70 -3.17 -9.96
C GLU A 51 -2.26 -2.69 -10.16
N GLU A 52 -2.04 -1.74 -11.06
CA GLU A 52 -0.74 -1.11 -11.28
C GLU A 52 -0.28 -0.34 -10.05
N ALA A 53 -1.17 0.38 -9.38
CA ALA A 53 -0.89 1.10 -8.15
C ALA A 53 -0.44 0.15 -7.03
N ALA A 54 -1.15 -0.98 -6.85
CA ALA A 54 -0.78 -2.01 -5.89
C ALA A 54 0.58 -2.64 -6.23
N GLY A 55 0.81 -2.97 -7.49
CA GLY A 55 2.09 -3.51 -7.98
C GLY A 55 3.26 -2.54 -7.78
N HIS A 56 3.04 -1.26 -8.04
CA HIS A 56 4.01 -0.20 -7.83
C HIS A 56 4.33 -0.03 -6.34
N CYS A 57 3.32 0.12 -5.48
CA CYS A 57 3.50 0.21 -4.02
C CYS A 57 4.24 -1.02 -3.48
N LYS A 58 3.92 -2.23 -3.98
CA LYS A 58 4.64 -3.46 -3.61
C LYS A 58 6.11 -3.40 -4.01
N SER A 59 6.42 -2.92 -5.22
CA SER A 59 7.80 -2.76 -5.70
C SER A 59 8.58 -1.74 -4.88
N VAL A 60 7.95 -0.60 -4.55
CA VAL A 60 8.51 0.45 -3.68
C VAL A 60 8.85 -0.13 -2.30
N PHE A 61 7.89 -0.77 -1.64
CA PHE A 61 8.12 -1.33 -0.31
C PHE A 61 9.17 -2.44 -0.33
N LYS A 62 9.20 -3.30 -1.36
CA LYS A 62 10.25 -4.34 -1.50
C LYS A 62 11.68 -3.79 -1.55
N LYS A 63 11.86 -2.55 -2.00
CA LYS A 63 13.18 -1.89 -2.05
C LYS A 63 13.65 -1.37 -0.70
N THR A 64 12.77 -1.32 0.31
CA THR A 64 13.14 -0.93 1.67
C THR A 64 13.77 -2.11 2.41
N LYS A 65 14.50 -1.80 3.50
CA LYS A 65 15.11 -2.85 4.33
C LYS A 65 14.03 -3.75 4.93
N GLU A 66 12.89 -3.17 5.30
CA GLU A 66 11.75 -3.90 5.85
C GLU A 66 11.06 -4.77 4.81
N GLY A 67 10.75 -4.25 3.61
CA GLY A 67 10.09 -5.04 2.57
C GLY A 67 10.98 -6.13 1.96
N ALA A 68 12.30 -6.05 2.12
CA ALA A 68 13.20 -7.13 1.72
C ALA A 68 13.09 -8.38 2.61
N VAL A 69 12.71 -8.20 3.88
CA VAL A 69 12.68 -9.29 4.89
C VAL A 69 11.28 -9.66 5.36
N LEU A 70 10.30 -8.77 5.17
CA LEU A 70 8.92 -9.01 5.59
C LEU A 70 8.13 -9.75 4.52
N TYR A 71 7.30 -10.69 4.95
CA TYR A 71 6.23 -11.24 4.13
C TYR A 71 5.02 -10.31 4.18
N PHE A 72 4.63 -9.75 3.04
CA PHE A 72 3.52 -8.80 2.96
C PHE A 72 2.70 -8.96 1.68
N SER A 73 1.45 -8.51 1.74
CA SER A 73 0.54 -8.43 0.59
C SER A 73 0.00 -7.02 0.45
N ILE A 74 -0.03 -6.51 -0.78
CA ILE A 74 -0.63 -5.22 -1.16
C ILE A 74 -1.55 -5.53 -2.34
N GLN A 75 -2.83 -5.20 -2.19
CA GLN A 75 -3.87 -5.49 -3.18
C GLN A 75 -4.87 -4.33 -3.23
N PRO A 76 -5.52 -4.06 -4.37
CA PRO A 76 -6.60 -3.09 -4.41
C PRO A 76 -7.85 -3.60 -3.69
N ASP A 77 -8.53 -2.69 -3.01
CA ASP A 77 -9.84 -2.90 -2.39
C ASP A 77 -10.87 -3.14 -3.50
N GLY A 78 -11.30 -4.40 -3.66
CA GLY A 78 -12.22 -4.81 -4.74
C GLY A 78 -11.72 -5.93 -5.65
N PHE A 79 -10.50 -6.47 -5.46
CA PHE A 79 -10.03 -7.63 -6.24
C PHE A 79 -10.82 -8.94 -5.97
N PHE A 80 -11.67 -8.97 -4.94
CA PHE A 80 -12.58 -10.08 -4.61
C PHE A 80 -14.06 -9.66 -4.74
N GLY A 81 -14.40 -8.98 -5.84
CA GLY A 81 -15.77 -8.69 -6.24
C GLY A 81 -16.22 -9.59 -7.37
#